data_AF-A0A134CI23-F1
#
_entry.id   AF-A0A134CI23-F1
#
_cell.length_a   1.000
_cell.length_b   1.000
_cell.length_c   1.000
_cell.angle_alpha   90.00
_cell.angle_beta   90.00
_cell.angle_gamma   90.00
#
_symmetry.space_group_name_H-M   'P 1'
#
loop_
_entity.id
_entity.type
_entity.pdbx_description
1 polymer ?
#
loop_
_entity_poly.entity_id
_entity_poly.type
_entity_poly.pdbx_seq_one_letter_code
_entity_poly.pdbx_strand_id
1 'polypeptide(L)'
;MARIVITRPNGETEYAELTTDKSLVGSHYLTVERDGTPYYAKLGDSVSTHLCVEGSDGKKRYVQKFVWKYTFNDTWENASKMVIPHTGKYRLTFTCIAYGANYIEADSKIFSKDDIFNQGSRFYIENDAHKYWTLKAKSGKKYLNMDSSDNGQFPDPSYFLVFQTHLTSIEYIGEA
;
A
#
# COMPACT_ATOMS: atom_id res chain seq x y z
N MET A 1 -2.83 -17.15 -2.03
CA MET A 1 -2.60 -16.78 -0.61
C MET A 1 -3.70 -17.43 0.23
N ALA A 2 -3.39 -17.85 1.45
CA ALA A 2 -4.42 -18.38 2.35
C ALA A 2 -5.32 -17.23 2.82
N ARG A 3 -6.61 -17.51 3.02
CA ARG A 3 -7.59 -16.55 3.52
C ARG A 3 -8.56 -17.26 4.44
N ILE A 4 -9.08 -16.54 5.42
CA ILE A 4 -10.25 -16.98 6.17
C ILE A 4 -11.50 -16.54 5.41
N VAL A 5 -12.43 -17.47 5.26
CA VAL A 5 -13.76 -17.23 4.70
C VAL A 5 -14.72 -17.08 5.86
N ILE A 6 -15.47 -15.99 5.90
CA ILE A 6 -16.38 -15.66 6.99
C ILE A 6 -17.77 -15.53 6.37
N THR A 7 -18.64 -16.49 6.65
CA THR A 7 -20.04 -16.42 6.22
C THR A 7 -20.87 -15.77 7.31
N ARG A 8 -21.48 -14.63 6.99
CA ARG A 8 -22.37 -13.91 7.90
C ARG A 8 -23.73 -14.61 8.01
N PRO A 9 -24.50 -14.37 9.08
CA PRO A 9 -25.84 -14.94 9.24
C PRO A 9 -26.82 -14.56 8.12
N ASN A 10 -26.62 -13.43 7.46
CA ASN A 10 -27.42 -13.00 6.30
C ASN A 10 -27.00 -13.66 4.97
N GLY A 11 -26.02 -14.57 4.98
CA GLY A 11 -25.50 -15.27 3.81
C GLY A 11 -24.38 -14.53 3.05
N GLU A 12 -24.05 -13.30 3.44
CA GLU A 12 -22.92 -12.58 2.84
C GLU A 12 -21.60 -13.24 3.21
N THR A 13 -20.64 -13.24 2.28
CA THR A 13 -19.30 -13.76 2.51
C THR A 13 -18.30 -12.62 2.63
N GLU A 14 -17.53 -12.63 3.70
CA GLU A 14 -16.34 -11.80 3.87
C GLU A 14 -15.07 -12.65 3.77
N TYR A 15 -13.99 -11.99 3.38
CA TYR A 15 -12.67 -12.60 3.34
C TYR A 15 -11.71 -11.73 4.13
N ALA A 16 -10.81 -12.38 4.87
CA ALA A 16 -9.62 -11.73 5.41
C ALA A 16 -8.38 -12.56 5.05
N GLU A 17 -7.32 -11.86 4.67
CA GLU A 17 -6.08 -12.51 4.28
C GLU A 17 -5.37 -13.11 5.48
N LEU A 18 -4.63 -14.18 5.21
CA LEU A 18 -3.72 -14.79 6.14
C LEU A 18 -2.29 -14.69 5.59
N THR A 19 -1.32 -14.52 6.49
CA THR A 19 0.10 -14.53 6.17
C THR A 19 0.82 -15.61 6.95
N THR A 20 1.90 -16.17 6.40
CA THR A 20 2.84 -17.01 7.14
C THR A 20 3.90 -16.18 7.87
N ASP A 21 4.02 -14.89 7.55
CA ASP A 21 4.95 -13.96 8.19
C ASP A 21 4.30 -13.29 9.40
N LYS A 22 4.64 -13.79 10.59
CA LYS A 22 4.14 -13.30 11.87
C LYS A 22 4.50 -11.83 12.14
N SER A 23 5.56 -11.30 11.54
CA SER A 23 5.97 -9.90 11.77
C SER A 23 4.94 -8.89 11.25
N LEU A 24 4.05 -9.30 10.35
CA LEU A 24 3.10 -8.42 9.66
C LEU A 24 1.75 -8.26 10.38
N VAL A 25 1.44 -9.12 11.36
CA VAL A 25 0.14 -9.12 12.05
C VAL A 25 0.14 -8.32 13.36
N GLY A 26 1.30 -7.90 13.86
CA GLY A 26 1.42 -7.13 15.11
C GLY A 26 1.24 -7.99 16.37
N SER A 27 0.95 -7.32 17.50
CA SER A 27 0.87 -7.96 18.82
C SER A 27 -0.37 -8.82 19.05
N HIS A 28 -1.47 -8.50 18.36
CA HIS A 28 -2.73 -9.23 18.44
C HIS A 28 -3.02 -9.92 17.12
N TYR A 29 -3.06 -11.25 17.14
CA TYR A 29 -3.27 -12.06 15.95
C TYR A 29 -4.04 -13.33 16.27
N LEU A 30 -4.76 -13.84 15.27
CA LEU A 30 -5.37 -15.16 15.28
C LEU A 30 -4.44 -16.13 14.53
N THR A 31 -4.11 -17.26 15.14
CA THR A 31 -3.39 -18.33 14.44
C THR A 31 -4.41 -19.31 13.86
N VAL A 32 -4.27 -19.62 12.58
CA VAL A 32 -5.08 -20.59 11.84
C VAL A 32 -4.13 -21.65 11.31
N GLU A 33 -4.32 -22.91 11.69
CA GLU A 33 -3.53 -24.00 11.14
C GLU A 33 -4.26 -24.64 9.96
N ARG A 34 -3.52 -24.91 8.88
CA ARG A 34 -4.01 -25.69 7.75
C ARG A 34 -2.91 -26.61 7.27
N ASP A 35 -3.19 -27.91 7.22
CA ASP A 35 -2.26 -28.94 6.75
C ASP A 35 -0.90 -28.88 7.49
N GLY A 36 -0.93 -28.65 8.81
CA GLY A 36 0.26 -28.50 9.67
C GLY A 36 1.04 -27.20 9.49
N THR A 37 0.59 -26.29 8.60
CA THR A 37 1.20 -24.98 8.40
C THR A 37 0.44 -23.91 9.18
N PRO A 38 1.11 -23.15 10.07
CA PRO A 38 0.47 -22.04 10.77
C PRO A 38 0.38 -20.82 9.86
N TYR A 39 -0.77 -20.18 9.92
CA TYR A 39 -1.07 -18.91 9.27
C TYR A 39 -1.57 -17.90 10.32
N TYR A 40 -1.37 -16.62 10.05
CA TYR A 40 -1.68 -15.54 10.98
C TYR A 40 -2.64 -14.53 10.35
N ALA A 41 -3.73 -14.24 11.06
CA ALA A 41 -4.66 -13.15 10.77
C ALA A 41 -4.40 -12.00 11.75
N LYS A 42 -4.40 -10.76 11.24
CA LYS A 42 -4.30 -9.57 12.09
C LYS A 42 -5.60 -9.35 12.86
N LEU A 43 -5.50 -9.05 14.15
CA LEU A 43 -6.64 -8.64 14.98
C LEU A 43 -6.55 -7.14 15.29
N GLY A 44 -7.70 -6.47 15.35
CA GLY A 44 -7.78 -5.05 15.67
C GLY A 44 -9.07 -4.70 16.42
N ASP A 45 -9.07 -3.57 17.11
CA ASP A 45 -10.20 -3.16 17.97
C ASP A 45 -11.39 -2.64 17.15
N SER A 46 -11.15 -2.17 15.94
CA SER A 46 -12.20 -1.70 15.01
C SER A 46 -12.77 -2.85 14.17
N VAL A 47 -14.07 -2.81 13.90
CA VAL A 47 -14.74 -3.78 13.03
C VAL A 47 -14.19 -3.65 11.59
N SER A 48 -13.67 -4.75 11.05
CA SER A 48 -13.18 -4.85 9.67
C SER A 48 -13.77 -6.06 8.94
N THR A 49 -13.93 -7.17 9.67
CA THR A 49 -14.81 -8.29 9.34
C THR A 49 -15.73 -8.58 10.53
N HIS A 50 -16.77 -9.40 10.33
CA HIS A 50 -17.68 -9.82 11.40
C HIS A 50 -17.14 -10.95 12.26
N LEU A 51 -15.96 -11.50 11.94
CA LEU A 51 -15.30 -12.46 12.79
C LEU A 51 -14.54 -11.72 13.90
N CYS A 52 -14.90 -11.96 15.16
CA CYS A 52 -14.17 -11.45 16.31
C CYS A 52 -13.70 -12.55 17.24
N VAL A 53 -12.61 -12.29 17.94
CA VAL A 53 -12.02 -13.15 18.97
C VAL A 53 -11.97 -12.34 20.26
N GLU A 54 -12.38 -12.95 21.37
CA GLU A 54 -12.23 -12.36 22.69
C GLU A 54 -10.85 -12.71 23.27
N GLY A 55 -10.09 -11.69 23.63
CA GLY A 55 -8.78 -11.87 24.26
C GLY A 55 -8.90 -12.28 25.73
N SER A 56 -7.79 -12.74 26.32
CA SER A 56 -7.72 -13.03 27.76
C SER A 56 -7.97 -11.81 28.65
N ASP A 57 -7.89 -10.61 28.08
CA ASP A 57 -8.22 -9.33 28.70
C ASP A 57 -9.72 -8.97 28.61
N GLY A 58 -10.56 -9.87 28.10
CA GLY A 58 -11.99 -9.65 27.89
C GLY A 58 -12.32 -8.69 26.73
N LYS A 59 -11.31 -8.22 25.98
CA LYS A 59 -11.53 -7.32 24.84
C LYS A 59 -11.80 -8.12 23.57
N LYS A 60 -12.91 -7.78 22.90
CA LYS A 60 -13.21 -8.26 21.56
C LYS A 60 -12.32 -7.57 20.54
N ARG A 61 -11.67 -8.36 19.69
CA ARG A 61 -10.88 -7.88 18.56
C ARG A 61 -11.36 -8.57 17.29
N TYR A 62 -11.48 -7.81 16.21
CA TYR A 62 -12.01 -8.27 14.94
C TYR A 62 -10.87 -8.70 14.03
N VAL A 63 -11.08 -9.77 13.27
CA VAL A 63 -10.18 -10.14 12.18
C VAL A 63 -10.19 -9.02 11.16
N GLN A 64 -9.00 -8.51 10.86
CA GLN A 64 -8.80 -7.40 9.96
C GLN A 64 -8.59 -7.92 8.55
N LYS A 65 -9.21 -7.24 7.58
CA LYS A 65 -8.73 -7.30 6.20
C LYS A 65 -7.31 -6.71 6.20
N PHE A 66 -6.35 -7.40 5.59
CA PHE A 66 -4.99 -6.88 5.51
C PHE A 66 -4.99 -5.61 4.66
N VAL A 67 -4.73 -4.48 5.29
CA VAL A 67 -4.39 -3.24 4.58
C VAL A 67 -2.87 -3.28 4.42
N TRP A 68 -2.42 -3.72 3.24
CA TRP A 68 -1.02 -3.64 2.87
C TRP A 68 -0.69 -2.21 2.53
N LYS A 69 -0.01 -1.51 3.43
CA LYS A 69 0.55 -0.19 3.15
C LYS A 69 2.07 -0.28 3.15
N TYR A 70 2.65 -0.06 1.98
CA TYR A 70 4.08 0.18 1.89
C TYR A 70 4.34 1.67 2.00
N THR A 71 5.30 2.07 2.83
CA THR A 71 5.78 3.45 2.95
C THR A 71 7.19 3.54 2.41
N PHE A 72 7.46 4.56 1.60
CA PHE A 72 8.77 4.77 1.02
C PHE A 72 9.62 5.68 1.92
N ASN A 73 10.91 5.34 2.03
CA ASN A 73 11.94 6.16 2.68
C ASN A 73 13.02 6.58 1.66
N ASP A 74 12.66 6.62 0.38
CA ASP A 74 13.52 7.01 -0.75
C ASP A 74 14.81 6.18 -0.93
N THR A 75 14.84 4.92 -0.45
CA THR A 75 15.97 4.00 -0.70
C THR A 75 15.59 2.83 -1.62
N TRP A 76 16.47 2.55 -2.60
CA TRP A 76 16.26 1.48 -3.58
C TRP A 76 16.27 0.10 -2.91
N GLU A 77 17.10 -0.08 -1.90
CA GLU A 77 17.28 -1.34 -1.17
C GLU A 77 15.98 -1.80 -0.50
N ASN A 78 15.11 -0.85 -0.14
CA ASN A 78 13.79 -1.14 0.40
C ASN A 78 12.75 -1.28 -0.72
N ALA A 79 12.74 -0.33 -1.67
CA ALA A 79 11.78 -0.34 -2.78
C ALA A 79 11.88 -1.61 -3.64
N SER A 80 13.09 -2.10 -3.89
CA SER A 80 13.36 -3.32 -4.69
C SER A 80 12.83 -4.61 -4.04
N LYS A 81 12.65 -4.62 -2.71
CA LYS A 81 12.06 -5.75 -1.97
C LYS A 81 10.53 -5.70 -1.95
N MET A 82 9.94 -4.58 -2.34
CA MET A 82 8.49 -4.43 -2.38
C MET A 82 7.91 -5.17 -3.58
N VAL A 83 7.05 -6.14 -3.28
CA VAL A 83 6.34 -6.94 -4.26
C VAL A 83 4.86 -6.80 -3.98
N ILE A 84 4.10 -6.43 -5.00
CA ILE A 84 2.64 -6.38 -4.96
C ILE A 84 2.10 -7.80 -4.65
N PRO A 85 1.50 -8.02 -3.48
CA PRO A 85 1.23 -9.37 -2.99
C PRO A 85 0.07 -10.07 -3.72
N HIS A 86 -0.86 -9.32 -4.32
CA HIS A 86 -1.99 -9.89 -5.07
C HIS A 86 -2.42 -8.95 -6.20
N THR A 87 -3.17 -9.49 -7.16
CA THR A 87 -3.83 -8.66 -8.17
C THR A 87 -4.97 -7.91 -7.50
N GLY A 88 -5.14 -6.62 -7.77
CA GLY A 88 -6.22 -5.85 -7.17
C GLY A 88 -6.04 -4.35 -7.30
N LYS A 89 -6.98 -3.60 -6.72
CA LYS A 89 -6.99 -2.15 -6.69
C LYS A 89 -6.13 -1.64 -5.54
N TYR A 90 -5.19 -0.75 -5.85
CA TYR A 90 -4.30 -0.09 -4.89
C TYR A 90 -4.44 1.42 -5.00
N ARG A 91 -4.28 2.10 -3.87
CA ARG A 91 -4.14 3.55 -3.78
C ARG A 91 -2.68 3.91 -3.64
N LEU A 92 -2.18 4.68 -4.60
CA LEU A 92 -0.87 5.32 -4.52
C LEU A 92 -1.06 6.72 -3.94
N THR A 93 -0.22 7.10 -3.00
CA THR A 93 -0.19 8.44 -2.41
C THR A 93 1.11 9.10 -2.77
N PHE A 94 1.02 10.34 -3.23
CA PHE A 94 2.16 11.13 -3.66
C PHE A 94 2.21 12.42 -2.84
N THR A 95 3.43 12.84 -2.52
CA THR A 95 3.71 14.18 -2.03
C THR A 95 4.33 14.97 -3.17
N CYS A 96 3.68 16.04 -3.59
CA CYS A 96 4.22 16.99 -4.54
C CYS A 96 4.80 18.19 -3.78
N ILE A 97 6.06 18.51 -4.05
CA ILE A 97 6.79 19.62 -3.45
C ILE A 97 7.09 20.62 -4.56
N ALA A 98 6.69 21.87 -4.36
CA ALA A 98 7.01 22.99 -5.24
C ALA A 98 8.15 23.80 -4.62
N TYR A 99 9.20 24.05 -5.41
CA TYR A 99 10.36 24.83 -4.98
C TYR A 99 10.33 26.23 -5.57
N GLY A 100 10.48 27.24 -4.72
CA GLY A 100 10.62 28.64 -5.10
C GLY A 100 12.07 29.02 -5.43
N ALA A 101 12.36 30.33 -5.41
CA ALA A 101 13.71 30.84 -5.63
C ALA A 101 14.72 30.20 -4.66
N ASN A 102 15.93 29.89 -5.16
CA ASN A 102 17.01 29.21 -4.42
C ASN A 102 16.70 27.77 -3.97
N TYR A 103 15.75 27.07 -4.60
CA TYR A 103 15.39 25.68 -4.27
C TYR A 103 14.87 25.51 -2.83
N ILE A 104 14.27 26.55 -2.26
CA ILE A 104 13.57 26.46 -0.98
C ILE A 104 12.15 25.94 -1.25
N GLU A 105 11.70 24.95 -0.48
CA GLU A 105 10.31 24.47 -0.53
C GLU A 105 9.36 25.64 -0.27
N ALA A 106 8.49 25.90 -1.23
CA ALA A 106 7.51 26.98 -1.20
C ALA A 106 6.11 26.46 -0.89
N ASP A 107 5.77 25.25 -1.35
CA ASP A 107 4.49 24.60 -1.09
C ASP A 107 4.65 23.07 -1.15
N SER A 108 3.79 22.36 -0.43
CA SER A 108 3.69 20.90 -0.54
C SER A 108 2.25 20.42 -0.44
N LYS A 109 1.89 19.47 -1.31
CA LYS A 109 0.54 18.92 -1.42
C LYS A 109 0.58 17.41 -1.51
N ILE A 110 -0.41 16.77 -0.90
CA ILE A 110 -0.62 15.34 -0.98
C ILE A 110 -1.77 15.07 -1.93
N PHE A 111 -1.58 14.13 -2.84
CA PHE A 111 -2.67 13.61 -3.67
C PHE A 111 -2.60 12.08 -3.75
N SER A 112 -3.71 11.47 -4.13
CA SER A 112 -3.82 10.02 -4.24
C SER A 112 -4.40 9.62 -5.58
N LYS A 113 -3.98 8.44 -6.06
CA LYS A 113 -4.48 7.84 -7.29
C LYS A 113 -4.72 6.35 -7.08
N ASP A 114 -5.89 5.89 -7.49
CA ASP A 114 -6.21 4.47 -7.47
C ASP A 114 -5.87 3.85 -8.83
N ASP A 115 -5.28 2.65 -8.83
CA ASP A 115 -5.02 1.86 -10.04
C ASP A 115 -5.00 0.36 -9.71
N ILE A 116 -4.95 -0.50 -10.73
CA ILE A 116 -4.94 -1.95 -10.59
C ILE A 116 -3.53 -2.47 -10.85
N PHE A 117 -3.01 -3.32 -9.98
CA PHE A 117 -1.73 -4.00 -10.15
C PHE A 117 -1.92 -5.51 -10.23
N ASN A 118 -0.98 -6.19 -10.89
CA ASN A 118 -0.93 -7.65 -10.89
C ASN A 118 -0.11 -8.15 -9.69
N GLN A 119 -0.47 -9.32 -9.17
CA GLN A 119 0.38 -10.04 -8.24
C GLN A 119 1.81 -10.17 -8.80
N GLY A 120 2.81 -9.93 -7.95
CA GLY A 120 4.22 -10.03 -8.32
C GLY A 120 4.78 -8.78 -9.00
N SER A 121 3.97 -7.75 -9.24
CA SER A 121 4.47 -6.45 -9.72
C SER A 121 5.48 -5.90 -8.73
N ARG A 122 6.59 -5.37 -9.22
CA ARG A 122 7.72 -4.91 -8.41
C ARG A 122 8.27 -3.62 -8.98
N PHE A 123 8.99 -2.87 -8.16
CA PHE A 123 9.77 -1.76 -8.68
C PHE A 123 10.95 -2.24 -9.52
N TYR A 124 11.26 -1.50 -10.57
CA TYR A 124 12.44 -1.71 -11.41
C TYR A 124 13.05 -0.38 -11.82
N ILE A 125 14.37 -0.37 -12.05
CA ILE A 125 15.08 0.78 -12.59
C ILE A 125 14.95 0.72 -14.12
N GLU A 126 14.48 1.80 -14.73
CA GLU A 126 14.35 1.89 -16.19
C GLU A 126 15.63 2.49 -16.85
N ASN A 127 16.37 3.31 -16.11
CA ASN A 127 17.65 3.87 -16.55
C ASN A 127 18.56 4.13 -15.34
N ASP A 128 19.74 3.49 -15.34
CA ASP A 128 20.73 3.61 -14.27
C ASP A 128 21.22 5.05 -14.04
N ALA A 129 21.14 5.91 -15.07
CA ALA A 129 21.65 7.27 -14.99
C ALA A 129 20.84 8.18 -14.04
N HIS A 130 19.56 7.89 -13.79
CA HIS A 130 18.67 8.83 -13.10
C HIS A 130 18.14 8.32 -11.76
N LYS A 131 18.50 7.09 -11.34
CA LYS A 131 18.10 6.46 -10.07
C LYS A 131 16.58 6.48 -9.75
N TYR A 132 15.73 6.74 -10.75
CA TYR A 132 14.29 6.60 -10.59
C TYR A 132 13.92 5.13 -10.75
N TRP A 133 13.04 4.66 -9.88
CA TRP A 133 12.44 3.35 -9.97
C TRP A 133 10.94 3.44 -10.24
N THR A 134 10.48 2.55 -11.10
CA THR A 134 9.14 2.58 -11.67
C THR A 134 8.37 1.35 -11.26
N LEU A 135 7.08 1.54 -10.96
CA LEU A 135 6.10 0.47 -10.83
C LEU A 135 5.10 0.54 -12.00
N LYS A 136 4.78 -0.61 -12.58
CA LYS A 136 3.86 -0.71 -13.72
C LYS A 136 2.52 -1.29 -13.27
N ALA A 137 1.45 -0.54 -13.51
CA ALA A 137 0.08 -1.01 -13.31
C ALA A 137 -0.34 -2.01 -14.40
N LYS A 138 -1.43 -2.74 -14.15
CA LYS A 138 -2.01 -3.72 -15.06
C LYS A 138 -2.39 -3.12 -16.41
N SER A 139 -2.82 -1.86 -16.42
CA SER A 139 -3.12 -1.08 -17.64
C SER A 139 -1.88 -0.80 -18.51
N GLY A 140 -0.68 -1.06 -18.00
CA GLY A 140 0.58 -0.71 -18.63
C GLY A 140 1.11 0.67 -18.22
N LYS A 141 0.30 1.46 -17.50
CA LYS A 141 0.70 2.75 -16.96
C LYS A 141 1.86 2.61 -15.96
N LYS A 142 2.80 3.55 -16.02
CA LYS A 142 3.98 3.61 -15.16
C LYS A 142 3.82 4.66 -14.08
N TYR A 143 4.34 4.36 -12.89
CA TYR A 143 4.39 5.22 -11.73
C TYR A 143 5.83 5.30 -11.24
N LEU A 144 6.43 6.48 -11.36
CA LEU A 144 7.78 6.77 -10.88
C LEU A 144 7.73 7.03 -9.38
N ASN A 145 8.82 6.70 -8.67
CA ASN A 145 8.97 7.08 -7.27
C ASN A 145 9.25 8.57 -7.10
N MET A 146 9.93 9.16 -8.08
CA MET A 146 10.23 10.58 -8.13
C MET A 146 10.08 11.03 -9.58
N ASP A 147 9.31 12.09 -9.80
CA ASP A 147 9.22 12.77 -11.08
C ASP A 147 9.49 14.26 -10.85
N SER A 148 10.44 14.81 -11.59
CA SER A 148 10.91 16.20 -11.50
C SER A 148 10.22 17.14 -12.51
N SER A 149 9.19 16.65 -13.22
CA SER A 149 8.48 17.42 -14.24
C SER A 149 7.06 17.84 -13.80
N ASP A 150 6.73 19.11 -14.04
CA ASP A 150 5.36 19.61 -13.93
C ASP A 150 4.52 19.05 -15.09
N ASN A 151 3.65 18.09 -14.79
CA ASN A 151 2.73 17.49 -15.74
C ASN A 151 1.41 18.29 -15.86
N GLY A 152 1.45 19.61 -15.67
CA GLY A 152 0.29 20.51 -15.85
C GLY A 152 -0.77 20.37 -14.76
N GLN A 153 -0.37 19.99 -13.55
CA GLN A 153 -1.28 19.75 -12.42
C GLN A 153 -1.37 20.94 -11.46
N PHE A 154 -0.51 21.96 -11.63
CA PHE A 154 -0.58 23.19 -10.86
C PHE A 154 -1.24 24.33 -11.65
N PRO A 155 -2.17 25.08 -11.03
CA PRO A 155 -2.96 26.09 -11.72
C PRO A 155 -2.20 27.36 -12.10
N ASP A 156 -1.00 27.60 -11.57
CA ASP A 156 -0.19 28.77 -11.92
C ASP A 156 1.34 28.46 -11.85
N PRO A 157 1.97 28.10 -12.99
CA PRO A 157 3.38 27.73 -13.05
C PRO A 157 4.35 28.93 -12.96
N SER A 158 3.86 30.17 -12.85
CA SER A 158 4.69 31.38 -12.97
C SER A 158 5.60 31.67 -11.77
N TYR A 159 5.46 30.97 -10.64
CA TYR A 159 6.21 31.23 -9.40
C TYR A 159 7.13 30.09 -8.93
N PHE A 160 7.15 28.93 -9.61
CA PHE A 160 7.87 27.74 -9.14
C PHE A 160 8.91 27.28 -10.16
N LEU A 161 10.13 27.01 -9.69
CA LEU A 161 11.27 26.64 -10.53
C LEU A 161 11.35 25.13 -10.80
N VAL A 162 10.90 24.31 -9.82
CA VAL A 162 10.94 22.85 -9.88
C VAL A 162 9.75 22.28 -9.11
N PHE A 163 9.15 21.21 -9.64
CA PHE A 163 8.20 20.37 -8.93
C PHE A 163 8.81 18.99 -8.75
N GLN A 164 8.67 18.41 -7.57
CA GLN A 164 9.04 17.02 -7.32
C GLN A 164 7.84 16.26 -6.78
N THR A 165 7.47 15.19 -7.47
CA THR A 165 6.42 14.28 -7.01
C THR A 165 7.05 13.01 -6.48
N HIS A 166 6.88 12.76 -5.18
CA HIS A 166 7.41 11.60 -4.48
C HIS A 166 6.28 10.61 -4.18
N LEU A 167 6.42 9.35 -4.61
CA LEU A 167 5.50 8.27 -4.20
C LEU A 167 5.79 7.89 -2.76
N THR A 168 4.88 8.20 -1.83
CA THR A 168 5.10 8.03 -0.39
C THR A 168 4.43 6.79 0.18
N SER A 169 3.35 6.31 -0.44
CA SER A 169 2.80 5.00 -0.07
C SER A 169 2.02 4.31 -1.17
N ILE A 170 1.95 2.98 -1.08
CA ILE A 170 1.02 2.13 -1.85
C ILE A 170 0.18 1.35 -0.86
N GLU A 171 -1.14 1.49 -0.95
CA GLU A 171 -2.12 0.88 -0.06
C GLU A 171 -3.04 -0.06 -0.84
N TYR A 172 -3.23 -1.30 -0.40
CA TYR A 172 -4.27 -2.16 -0.95
C TYR A 172 -5.65 -1.72 -0.50
N ILE A 173 -6.57 -1.51 -1.45
CA ILE A 173 -7.93 -1.02 -1.16
C ILE A 173 -9.04 -1.96 -1.64
N GLY A 174 -8.70 -3.15 -2.15
CA GLY A 174 -9.65 -4.21 -2.48
C GLY A 174 -9.47 -4.80 -3.87
N GLU A 175 -10.24 -5.85 -4.16
CA GLU A 175 -10.18 -6.55 -5.45
C GLU A 175 -10.53 -5.63 -6.64
N ALA A 176 -10.01 -5.97 -7.82
CA ALA A 176 -10.21 -5.22 -9.06
C ALA A 176 -11.44 -5.67 -9.86
#